data_AF-A0A4V6T435-F1
#
_entry.id   AF-A0A4V6T435-F1
#
_cell.length_a   1.000
_cell.length_b   1.000
_cell.length_c   1.000
_cell.angle_alpha   90.00
_cell.angle_beta   90.00
_cell.angle_gamma   90.00
#
_symmetry.space_group_name_H-M   'P 1'
#
loop_
_entity.id
_entity.type
_entity.pdbx_description
1 polymer ?
#
loop_
_entity_poly.entity_id
_entity_poly.type
_entity_poly.pdbx_seq_one_letter_code
_entity_poly.pdbx_strand_id
1 'polypeptide(L)' 'MAKVEEIRRSQRAEGPATVLAIGTANPANVVYQADYPDYYFRITRSNHLPELKQKFKRMCE' A
#
# COMPACT_ATOMS: atom_id res chain seq x y z
N MET A 1 10.91 42.35 19.47
CA MET A 1 10.20 41.22 20.11
C MET A 1 8.71 41.24 19.78
N ALA A 2 7.94 42.28 20.15
CA ALA A 2 6.49 42.37 19.91
C ALA A 2 6.03 42.09 18.46
N LYS A 3 6.73 42.64 17.45
CA LYS A 3 6.40 42.42 16.03
C LYS A 3 6.51 40.94 15.59
N VAL A 4 7.41 40.17 16.18
CA VAL A 4 7.59 38.75 15.85
C VAL A 4 6.47 37.89 16.44
N GLU A 5 5.99 38.25 17.63
CA GLU A 5 4.89 37.55 18.30
C GLU A 5 3.54 37.77 17.59
N GLU A 6 3.30 39.00 17.10
CA GLU A 6 2.11 39.34 16.32
C GLU A 6 2.03 38.58 15.00
N ILE A 7 3.16 38.47 14.28
CA ILE A 7 3.27 37.65 13.07
C ILE A 7 3.00 36.17 13.38
N ARG A 8 3.53 35.64 14.49
CA ARG A 8 3.30 34.24 14.87
C ARG A 8 1.85 33.96 15.26
N ARG A 9 1.14 34.93 15.86
CA ARG A 9 -0.26 34.77 16.25
C ARG A 9 -1.17 34.77 15.02
N SER A 10 -0.94 35.66 14.06
CA SER A 10 -1.74 35.77 12.84
C SER A 10 -1.59 34.58 11.88
N GLN A 11 -0.46 33.86 11.93
CA GLN A 11 -0.21 32.68 11.09
C GLN A 11 -0.73 31.36 11.66
N ARG A 12 -1.14 31.32 12.94
CA ARG A 12 -1.62 30.07 13.56
C ARG A 12 -3.00 29.71 13.04
N ALA A 13 -3.17 28.44 12.67
CA ALA A 13 -4.49 27.88 12.45
C ALA A 13 -5.26 27.77 13.77
N GLU A 14 -6.56 27.96 13.70
CA GLU A 14 -7.47 27.71 14.81
C GLU A 14 -8.05 26.30 14.68
N GLY A 15 -8.01 25.54 15.77
CA GLY A 15 -8.60 24.20 15.84
C GLY A 15 -7.62 23.05 15.57
N PRO A 16 -8.11 21.80 15.69
CA PRO A 16 -7.31 20.61 15.46
C PRO A 16 -7.06 20.36 13.97
N ALA A 17 -5.97 19.66 13.65
CA ALA A 17 -5.75 19.17 12.29
C ALA A 17 -6.83 18.15 11.90
N THR A 18 -7.37 18.29 10.68
CA THR A 18 -8.42 17.41 10.14
C THR A 18 -8.04 16.89 8.76
N VAL A 19 -8.41 15.64 8.47
CA VAL A 19 -8.26 15.07 7.12
C VAL A 19 -9.35 15.66 6.24
N LEU A 20 -8.96 16.43 5.22
CA LEU A 20 -9.91 17.06 4.29
C LEU A 20 -10.30 16.13 3.14
N ALA A 21 -9.39 15.26 2.70
CA ALA A 21 -9.65 14.27 1.66
C ALA A 21 -8.60 13.15 1.67
N ILE A 22 -8.97 11.97 1.16
CA ILE A 22 -8.07 10.85 0.85
C ILE A 22 -8.41 10.36 -0.55
N GLY A 23 -7.39 10.18 -1.39
CA GLY A 23 -7.53 9.56 -2.71
C GLY A 23 -6.58 8.37 -2.85
N THR A 24 -7.05 7.28 -3.46
CA THR A 24 -6.26 6.09 -3.76
C THR A 24 -6.41 5.70 -5.23
N ALA A 25 -5.42 4.99 -5.77
CA ALA A 25 -5.46 4.43 -7.12
C ALA A 25 -4.66 3.13 -7.17
N ASN A 26 -5.12 2.16 -7.96
CA ASN A 26 -4.46 0.88 -8.21
C ASN A 26 -4.41 0.59 -9.72
N PRO A 27 -3.44 -0.19 -10.20
CA PRO A 27 -3.45 -0.67 -11.59
C PRO A 27 -4.71 -1.46 -11.91
N ALA A 28 -5.15 -1.42 -13.17
CA ALA A 28 -6.33 -2.17 -13.62
C ALA A 28 -6.15 -3.70 -13.54
N ASN A 29 -4.91 -4.19 -13.60
CA ASN A 29 -4.62 -5.62 -13.52
C ASN A 29 -4.68 -6.11 -12.07
N VAL A 30 -5.55 -7.08 -11.81
CA VAL A 30 -5.73 -7.71 -10.50
C VAL A 30 -5.35 -9.18 -10.60
N VAL A 31 -4.52 -9.64 -9.67
CA VAL A 31 -4.20 -11.06 -9.51
C VAL A 31 -4.66 -11.48 -8.12
N TYR A 32 -5.62 -12.41 -8.07
CA TYR A 32 -6.15 -12.91 -6.81
C TYR A 32 -5.13 -13.79 -6.09
N GLN A 33 -5.10 -13.70 -4.76
CA GLN A 33 -4.17 -14.45 -3.93
C GLN A 33 -4.33 -15.97 -4.09
N ALA A 34 -5.57 -16.45 -4.29
CA ALA A 34 -5.86 -17.86 -4.57
C ALA A 34 -5.20 -18.36 -5.88
N ASP A 35 -5.12 -17.50 -6.89
CA ASP A 35 -4.55 -17.83 -8.20
C ASP A 35 -3.04 -17.52 -8.28
N TYR A 36 -2.53 -16.68 -7.37
CA TYR A 36 -1.17 -16.15 -7.42
C TYR A 36 -0.09 -17.24 -7.42
N PRO A 37 -0.17 -18.32 -6.62
CA PRO A 37 0.78 -19.43 -6.69
C PRO A 37 0.86 -20.09 -8.06
N ASP A 38 -0.29 -20.28 -8.71
CA ASP A 38 -0.35 -20.94 -10.02
C ASP A 38 0.08 -19.97 -11.13
N TYR A 39 -0.33 -18.71 -11.06
CA TYR A 39 0.11 -17.64 -11.95
C TYR A 39 1.64 -17.46 -11.91
N TYR A 40 2.21 -17.28 -10.70
CA TYR A 40 3.62 -16.98 -10.50
C TYR A 40 4.52 -18.11 -11.03
N PHE A 41 4.28 -19.37 -10.62
CA PHE A 41 5.10 -20.50 -11.06
C PHE A 41 4.97 -20.80 -12.56
N ARG A 42 3.84 -20.45 -13.17
CA ARG A 42 3.67 -20.54 -14.63
C ARG A 42 4.52 -19.51 -15.35
N ILE A 43 4.45 -18.23 -14.98
CA ILE A 43 5.18 -17.16 -15.68
C ILE A 43 6.69 -17.23 -15.46
N THR A 44 7.14 -17.71 -14.30
CA THR A 44 8.58 -17.89 -14.00
C THR A 44 9.14 -19.23 -14.50
N ARG A 45 8.31 -20.07 -15.15
CA ARG A 45 8.66 -21.43 -15.62
C ARG A 45 9.16 -22.36 -14.50
N SER A 46 8.69 -22.15 -13.28
CA SER A 46 9.12 -22.88 -12.07
C SER A 46 8.23 -24.07 -11.71
N ASN A 47 7.27 -24.47 -12.56
CA ASN A 47 6.35 -25.57 -12.29
C ASN A 47 7.04 -26.94 -12.05
N HIS A 48 8.32 -27.08 -12.42
CA HIS A 48 9.14 -28.25 -12.13
C HIS A 48 9.59 -28.35 -10.66
N LEU A 49 9.27 -27.35 -9.81
CA LEU A 49 9.56 -27.32 -8.38
C LEU A 49 8.28 -27.46 -7.53
N PRO A 50 7.64 -28.65 -7.51
CA PRO A 50 6.31 -28.83 -6.92
C PRO A 50 6.28 -28.63 -5.40
N GLU A 51 7.35 -29.02 -4.69
CA GLU A 51 7.46 -28.83 -3.23
C GLU A 51 7.52 -27.34 -2.85
N LEU A 52 8.27 -26.56 -3.62
CA LEU A 52 8.37 -25.12 -3.43
C LEU A 52 7.02 -24.45 -3.72
N LYS A 53 6.32 -24.92 -4.76
CA LYS A 53 4.97 -24.45 -5.08
C LYS A 53 3.97 -24.76 -3.97
N GLN A 54 4.02 -25.95 -3.37
CA GLN A 54 3.16 -26.32 -2.25
C GLN A 54 3.46 -25.48 -1.00
N LYS A 55 4.74 -25.23 -0.71
CA LYS A 55 5.13 -24.30 0.36
C LYS A 55 4.61 -22.89 0.09
N PHE A 56 4.71 -22.43 -1.16
CA PHE A 56 4.20 -21.11 -1.57
C PHE A 56 2.68 -21.01 -1.46
N LYS A 57 1.93 -22.05 -1.86
CA LYS A 57 0.47 -22.11 -1.68
C LYS A 57 0.06 -21.92 -0.21
N ARG A 58 0.71 -22.63 0.72
CA ARG A 58 0.47 -22.46 2.17
C ARG A 58 0.79 -21.07 2.73
N MET A 59 1.63 -20.28 2.05
CA MET A 59 1.91 -18.89 2.45
C MET A 59 0.89 -17.90 1.87
N CYS A 60 0.15 -18.31 0.84
CA CYS A 60 -0.89 -17.51 0.18
C CYS A 60 -2.30 -17.80 0.73
N GLU A 61 -2.46 -18.85 1.51
CA GLU A 61 -3.63 -19.13 2.36
C GLU A 61 -3.58 -18.32 3.67
#